data_AF-A0A924VIL1-F1
#
_entry.id   AF-A0A924VIL1-F1
#
_cell.length_a   1.000
_cell.length_b   1.000
_cell.length_c   1.000
_cell.angle_alpha   90.00
_cell.angle_beta   90.00
_cell.angle_gamma   90.00
#
_symmetry.space_group_name_H-M   'P 1'
#
loop_
_entity.id
_entity.type
_entity.pdbx_description
1 polymer ?
#
loop_
_entity_poly.entity_id
_entity_poly.type
_entity_poly.pdbx_seq_one_letter_code
_entity_poly.pdbx_strand_id
1 'polypeptide(L)'
;MSNPEDLGAIERAWLDTYTILVTFLATQSRLPRENLTNSDPALRQERVLGSWVRYQRRRFERGIMPPWQADLLASAIPGMTWTPHDDSWRRSLHELIRFVTDNARMPRYRSNDAAEKRLAAWTYKMRYQVRHGFLSAEREAVLRRAPFRIL
;
A
#
# COMPACT_ATOMS: atom_id res chain seq x y z
N MET A 1 12.22 -21.72 -21.37
CA MET A 1 10.78 -21.49 -21.13
C MET A 1 10.21 -22.79 -20.60
N SER A 2 9.95 -22.88 -19.29
CA SER A 2 9.52 -24.13 -18.65
C SER A 2 8.02 -24.35 -18.86
N ASN A 3 7.65 -25.58 -19.21
CA ASN A 3 6.29 -26.04 -19.47
C ASN A 3 5.42 -25.89 -18.19
N PRO A 4 4.21 -25.31 -18.25
CA PRO A 4 3.30 -25.22 -17.10
C PRO A 4 2.86 -26.56 -16.49
N GLU A 5 3.17 -27.70 -17.11
CA GLU A 5 2.87 -29.04 -16.57
C GLU A 5 3.89 -29.57 -15.54
N ASP A 6 5.09 -28.96 -15.44
CA ASP A 6 6.13 -29.34 -14.46
C ASP A 6 6.03 -28.58 -13.12
N LEU A 7 4.87 -27.99 -12.85
CA LEU A 7 4.63 -27.21 -11.65
C LEU A 7 4.45 -28.12 -10.43
N GLY A 8 5.21 -27.86 -9.37
CA GLY A 8 5.06 -28.51 -8.08
C GLY A 8 3.70 -28.22 -7.44
N ALA A 9 3.37 -28.95 -6.38
CA ALA A 9 2.10 -28.78 -5.66
C ALA A 9 1.90 -27.35 -5.11
N ILE A 10 3.01 -26.66 -4.79
CA ILE A 10 3.00 -25.29 -4.26
C ILE A 10 2.60 -24.30 -5.36
N GLU A 11 3.16 -24.44 -6.56
CA GLU A 11 2.85 -23.58 -7.70
C GLU A 11 1.41 -23.75 -8.16
N ARG A 12 0.89 -24.98 -8.15
CA ARG A 12 -0.54 -25.25 -8.43
C ARG A 12 -1.46 -24.57 -7.43
N ALA A 13 -1.22 -24.74 -6.14
CA ALA A 13 -2.02 -24.07 -5.10
C ALA A 13 -1.96 -22.53 -5.20
N TRP A 14 -0.81 -21.99 -5.62
CA TRP A 14 -0.68 -20.57 -5.90
C TRP A 14 -1.56 -20.13 -7.08
N LEU A 15 -1.55 -20.88 -8.19
CA LEU A 15 -2.37 -20.62 -9.37
C LEU A 15 -3.88 -20.74 -9.07
N ASP A 16 -4.29 -21.69 -8.24
CA ASP A 16 -5.68 -21.82 -7.81
C ASP A 16 -6.13 -20.55 -7.08
N THR A 17 -5.32 -20.07 -6.13
CA THR A 17 -5.63 -18.84 -5.38
C THR A 17 -5.62 -17.61 -6.28
N TYR A 18 -4.67 -17.54 -7.23
CA TYR A 18 -4.61 -16.50 -8.25
C TYR A 18 -5.88 -16.48 -9.12
N THR A 19 -6.38 -17.64 -9.53
CA THR A 19 -7.61 -17.76 -10.33
C THR A 19 -8.83 -17.23 -9.58
N ILE A 20 -8.94 -17.56 -8.29
CA ILE A 20 -9.99 -17.02 -7.41
C ILE A 20 -9.87 -15.49 -7.31
N LEU A 21 -8.66 -14.96 -7.19
CA LEU A 21 -8.43 -13.51 -7.15
C LEU A 21 -8.84 -12.84 -8.46
N VAL A 22 -8.46 -13.36 -9.63
CA VAL A 22 -8.84 -12.80 -10.93
C VAL A 22 -10.37 -12.78 -11.09
N THR A 23 -11.03 -13.85 -10.67
CA THR A 23 -12.50 -13.95 -10.69
C THR A 23 -13.16 -12.91 -9.78
N PHE A 24 -12.58 -12.68 -8.60
CA PHE A 24 -13.02 -11.63 -7.69
C PHE A 24 -12.85 -10.25 -8.30
N LEU A 25 -11.70 -9.97 -8.95
CA LEU A 25 -11.42 -8.69 -9.60
C LEU A 25 -12.38 -8.42 -10.76
N ALA A 26 -12.68 -9.44 -11.57
CA ALA A 26 -13.64 -9.33 -12.66
C ALA A 26 -15.05 -8.95 -12.15
N THR A 27 -15.46 -9.50 -11.00
CA THR A 27 -16.78 -9.24 -10.42
C THR A 27 -16.84 -7.90 -9.67
N GLN A 28 -15.82 -7.57 -8.89
CA GLN A 28 -15.86 -6.47 -7.92
C GLN A 28 -15.13 -5.21 -8.38
N SER A 29 -14.33 -5.29 -9.46
CA SER A 29 -13.51 -4.18 -9.99
C SER A 29 -12.65 -3.46 -8.94
N ARG A 30 -12.26 -4.18 -7.88
CA ARG A 30 -11.47 -3.65 -6.77
C ARG A 30 -10.66 -4.76 -6.10
N LEU A 31 -9.59 -4.38 -5.41
CA LEU A 31 -8.83 -5.31 -4.58
C LEU A 31 -9.66 -5.85 -3.39
N PRO A 32 -9.42 -7.11 -2.98
CA PRO A 32 -10.03 -7.69 -1.79
C PRO A 32 -9.52 -7.00 -0.52
N ARG A 33 -10.41 -6.78 0.44
CA ARG A 33 -10.11 -6.11 1.72
C ARG A 33 -9.74 -7.13 2.79
N GLU A 34 -8.62 -6.89 3.46
CA GLU A 34 -8.18 -7.73 4.58
C GLU A 34 -8.96 -7.43 5.88
N ASN A 35 -9.20 -6.14 6.16
CA ASN A 35 -9.82 -5.66 7.40
C ASN A 35 -11.36 -5.63 7.33
N LEU A 36 -11.97 -6.79 7.03
CA LEU A 36 -13.43 -6.95 7.11
C LEU A 36 -13.82 -7.64 8.43
N THR A 37 -15.03 -7.34 8.91
CA THR A 37 -15.57 -7.86 10.17
C THR A 37 -15.54 -9.39 10.21
N ASN A 38 -15.14 -9.96 11.35
CA ASN A 38 -15.03 -11.40 11.56
C ASN A 38 -16.37 -12.16 11.52
N SER A 39 -17.46 -11.45 11.81
CA SER A 39 -18.77 -12.05 12.09
C SER A 39 -19.55 -12.45 10.84
N ASP A 40 -19.18 -11.93 9.66
CA ASP A 40 -19.89 -12.23 8.41
C ASP A 40 -19.19 -13.38 7.64
N PRO A 41 -19.82 -14.56 7.54
CA PRO A 41 -19.27 -15.69 6.80
C PRO A 41 -19.07 -15.39 5.30
N ALA A 42 -19.89 -14.52 4.70
CA ALA A 42 -19.80 -14.18 3.29
C ALA A 42 -18.52 -13.42 2.95
N LEU A 43 -17.96 -12.69 3.92
CA LEU A 43 -16.72 -11.91 3.76
C LEU A 43 -15.45 -12.72 4.03
N ARG A 44 -15.58 -13.98 4.49
CA ARG A 44 -14.43 -14.83 4.82
C ARG A 44 -13.50 -15.02 3.63
N GLN A 45 -14.06 -15.31 2.45
CA GLN A 45 -13.27 -15.54 1.24
C GLN A 45 -12.51 -14.28 0.82
N GLU A 46 -13.17 -13.12 0.83
CA GLU A 46 -12.53 -11.85 0.50
C GLU A 46 -11.35 -11.55 1.44
N ARG A 47 -11.51 -11.81 2.74
CA ARG A 47 -10.45 -11.60 3.72
C ARG A 47 -9.24 -12.50 3.53
N VAL A 48 -9.48 -13.77 3.18
CA VAL A 48 -8.41 -14.71 2.84
C VAL A 48 -7.64 -14.21 1.61
N LEU A 49 -8.35 -13.74 0.58
CA LEU A 49 -7.71 -13.14 -0.60
C LEU A 49 -6.95 -11.86 -0.25
N GLY A 50 -7.50 -10.98 0.58
CA GLY A 50 -6.82 -9.77 1.04
C GLY A 50 -5.53 -10.09 1.80
N SER A 51 -5.58 -11.09 2.69
CA SER A 51 -4.41 -11.59 3.42
C SER A 51 -3.38 -12.22 2.49
N TRP A 52 -3.83 -12.95 1.47
CA TRP A 52 -2.97 -13.54 0.45
C TRP A 52 -2.26 -12.46 -0.37
N VAL A 53 -2.96 -11.42 -0.83
CA VAL A 53 -2.34 -10.28 -1.55
C VAL A 53 -1.29 -9.59 -0.67
N ARG A 54 -1.56 -9.37 0.63
CA ARG A 54 -0.56 -8.84 1.56
C ARG A 54 0.66 -9.76 1.70
N TYR A 55 0.44 -11.07 1.75
CA TYR A 55 1.53 -12.05 1.79
C TYR A 55 2.38 -11.98 0.51
N GLN A 56 1.77 -11.88 -0.68
CA GLN A 56 2.51 -11.71 -1.93
C GLN A 56 3.34 -10.42 -1.92
N ARG A 57 2.82 -9.29 -1.44
CA ARG A 57 3.61 -8.05 -1.28
C ARG A 57 4.86 -8.24 -0.43
N ARG A 58 4.75 -8.94 0.71
CA ARG A 58 5.91 -9.24 1.57
C ARG A 58 6.93 -10.15 0.89
N ARG A 59 6.48 -11.10 0.06
CA ARG A 59 7.40 -11.95 -0.71
C ARG A 59 8.14 -11.16 -1.78
N PHE A 60 7.46 -10.25 -2.45
CA PHE A 60 8.07 -9.33 -3.42
C PHE A 60 9.11 -8.43 -2.75
N GLU A 61 8.75 -7.78 -1.64
CA GLU A 61 9.67 -6.93 -0.86
C GLU A 61 10.93 -7.67 -0.37
N ARG A 62 10.79 -8.95 -0.01
CA ARG A 62 11.90 -9.81 0.41
C ARG A 62 12.74 -10.36 -0.76
N GLY A 63 12.36 -10.11 -2.01
CA GLY A 63 13.05 -10.65 -3.19
C GLY A 63 12.92 -12.17 -3.36
N ILE A 64 11.94 -12.82 -2.71
CA ILE A 64 11.73 -14.28 -2.76
C ILE A 64 10.53 -14.68 -3.64
N MET A 65 9.98 -13.72 -4.38
CA MET A 65 8.90 -13.97 -5.34
C MET A 65 9.52 -14.31 -6.70
N PRO A 66 9.15 -15.46 -7.31
CA PRO A 66 9.49 -15.75 -8.69
C PRO A 66 8.98 -14.65 -9.64
N PRO A 67 9.77 -14.24 -10.65
CA PRO A 67 9.39 -13.17 -11.57
C PRO A 67 8.02 -13.40 -12.25
N TRP A 68 7.74 -14.63 -12.67
CA TRP A 68 6.47 -14.98 -13.32
C TRP A 68 5.24 -14.73 -12.43
N GLN A 69 5.37 -14.88 -11.10
CA GLN A 69 4.29 -14.58 -10.15
C GLN A 69 4.06 -13.08 -10.05
N ALA A 70 5.13 -12.29 -10.06
CA ALA A 70 5.03 -10.83 -10.04
C ALA A 70 4.37 -10.31 -11.31
N ASP A 71 4.76 -10.84 -12.47
CA ASP A 71 4.21 -10.45 -13.78
C ASP A 71 2.72 -10.80 -13.89
N LEU A 72 2.31 -11.99 -13.44
CA LEU A 72 0.90 -12.40 -13.42
C LEU A 72 0.05 -11.50 -12.50
N LEU A 73 0.57 -11.15 -11.32
CA LEU A 73 -0.14 -10.28 -10.37
C LEU A 73 -0.24 -8.84 -10.88
N ALA A 74 0.85 -8.30 -11.45
CA ALA A 74 0.87 -6.98 -12.04
C ALA A 74 -0.09 -6.87 -13.23
N SER A 75 -0.21 -7.93 -14.04
CA SER A 75 -1.12 -7.97 -15.17
C SER A 75 -2.59 -8.09 -14.75
N ALA A 76 -2.88 -8.85 -13.68
CA ALA A 76 -4.25 -9.05 -13.19
C ALA A 76 -4.82 -7.85 -12.45
N ILE A 77 -3.98 -7.02 -11.82
CA ILE A 77 -4.42 -5.92 -10.97
C ILE A 77 -3.90 -4.59 -11.53
N PRO A 78 -4.68 -3.92 -12.39
CA PRO A 78 -4.35 -2.59 -12.86
C PRO A 78 -4.13 -1.61 -11.71
N GLY A 79 -3.00 -0.90 -11.73
CA GLY A 79 -2.65 0.08 -10.69
C GLY A 79 -2.25 -0.52 -9.34
N MET A 80 -1.96 -1.83 -9.28
CA MET A 80 -1.41 -2.43 -8.07
C MET A 80 -0.06 -1.81 -7.72
N THR A 81 0.05 -1.38 -6.47
CA THR A 81 1.33 -1.10 -5.83
C THR A 81 1.75 -2.26 -4.94
N TRP A 82 3.05 -2.57 -5.00
CA TRP A 82 3.71 -3.53 -4.12
C TRP A 82 3.92 -2.94 -2.72
N THR A 83 4.07 -1.61 -2.62
CA THR A 83 4.41 -0.87 -1.40
C THR A 83 3.37 0.22 -1.11
N PRO A 84 2.08 -0.13 -0.88
CA PRO A 84 0.99 0.85 -0.70
C PRO A 84 1.22 1.84 0.44
N HIS A 85 1.92 1.42 1.50
CA HIS A 85 2.23 2.28 2.62
C HIS A 85 3.29 3.32 2.27
N ASP A 86 4.33 2.95 1.52
CA ASP A 86 5.33 3.89 1.01
C ASP A 86 4.72 4.85 0.00
N ASP A 87 3.87 4.36 -0.89
CA ASP A 87 3.22 5.20 -1.90
C ASP A 87 2.28 6.22 -1.25
N SER A 88 1.50 5.79 -0.26
CA SER A 88 0.64 6.68 0.53
C SER A 88 1.46 7.72 1.30
N TRP A 89 2.61 7.32 1.84
CA TRP A 89 3.54 8.23 2.53
C TRP A 89 4.13 9.26 1.56
N ARG A 90 4.64 8.82 0.40
CA ARG A 90 5.18 9.70 -0.67
C ARG A 90 4.12 10.66 -1.20
N ARG A 91 2.89 10.18 -1.42
CA ARG A 91 1.76 11.01 -1.84
C ARG A 91 1.45 12.09 -0.82
N SER A 92 1.38 11.74 0.47
CA SER A 92 1.12 12.70 1.54
C SER A 92 2.22 13.77 1.63
N LEU A 93 3.48 13.37 1.46
CA LEU A 93 4.60 14.30 1.40
C LEU A 93 4.49 15.26 0.20
N HIS A 94 4.20 14.74 -1.00
CA HIS A 94 4.01 15.58 -2.19
C HIS A 94 2.84 16.56 -2.04
N GLU A 95 1.71 16.10 -1.50
CA GLU A 95 0.55 16.96 -1.24
C GLU A 95 0.88 18.05 -0.20
N LEU A 96 1.63 17.71 0.84
CA LEU A 96 2.11 18.69 1.82
C LEU A 96 3.04 19.71 1.18
N ILE A 97 3.99 19.26 0.35
CA ILE A 97 4.92 20.15 -0.36
C ILE A 97 4.15 21.14 -1.22
N ARG A 98 3.25 20.64 -2.06
CA ARG A 98 2.41 21.49 -2.90
C ARG A 98 1.59 22.48 -2.08
N PHE A 99 0.93 22.02 -1.00
CA PHE A 99 0.13 22.89 -0.15
C PHE A 99 0.95 24.07 0.41
N VAL A 100 2.15 23.78 0.94
CA VAL A 100 2.99 24.82 1.55
C VAL A 100 3.56 25.76 0.49
N THR A 101 3.93 25.25 -0.68
CA THR A 101 4.35 26.09 -1.82
C THR A 101 3.24 27.04 -2.25
N ASP A 102 2.01 26.57 -2.40
CA ASP A 102 0.89 27.37 -2.90
C ASP A 102 0.36 28.38 -1.87
N ASN A 103 0.43 28.04 -0.57
CA ASN A 103 -0.17 28.85 0.49
C ASN A 103 0.87 29.63 1.34
N ALA A 104 2.17 29.39 1.11
CA ALA A 104 3.27 29.92 1.91
C ALA A 104 3.14 29.69 3.43
N ARG A 105 2.43 28.63 3.83
CA ARG A 105 2.19 28.29 5.25
C ARG A 105 1.95 26.80 5.45
N MET A 106 2.17 26.33 6.67
CA MET A 106 1.81 24.97 7.07
C MET A 106 0.29 24.77 7.14
N PRO A 107 -0.21 23.54 6.87
CA PRO A 107 -1.62 23.19 7.01
C PRO A 107 -2.06 23.25 8.48
N ARG A 108 -3.31 23.66 8.72
CA ARG A 108 -3.89 23.85 10.04
C ARG A 108 -4.95 22.78 10.33
N TYR A 109 -4.88 22.21 11.52
CA TYR A 109 -5.86 21.21 11.96
C TYR A 109 -7.29 21.78 12.12
N ARG A 110 -7.41 23.09 12.33
CA ARG A 110 -8.70 23.79 12.47
C ARG A 110 -9.23 24.36 11.14
N SER A 111 -8.65 24.01 9.99
CA SER A 111 -9.14 24.46 8.68
C SER A 111 -10.54 23.91 8.38
N ASN A 112 -11.34 24.63 7.60
CA ASN A 112 -12.62 24.09 7.10
C ASN A 112 -12.41 23.10 5.95
N ASP A 113 -11.26 23.14 5.28
CA ASP A 113 -10.91 22.18 4.23
C ASP A 113 -10.47 20.82 4.84
N ALA A 114 -11.13 19.76 4.37
CA ALA A 114 -10.81 18.39 4.78
C ALA A 114 -9.42 17.93 4.30
N ALA A 115 -8.97 18.41 3.12
CA ALA A 115 -7.66 18.05 2.61
C ALA A 115 -6.55 18.67 3.48
N GLU A 116 -6.66 19.97 3.79
CA GLU A 116 -5.75 20.65 4.72
C GLU A 116 -5.72 19.99 6.10
N LYS A 117 -6.88 19.66 6.69
CA LYS A 117 -6.98 18.95 7.97
C LYS A 117 -6.17 17.65 7.98
N ARG A 118 -6.32 16.84 6.92
CA ARG A 118 -5.60 15.58 6.75
C ARG A 118 -4.08 15.79 6.64
N LEU A 119 -3.63 16.82 5.92
CA LEU A 119 -2.21 17.17 5.84
C LEU A 119 -1.65 17.65 7.18
N ALA A 120 -2.42 18.43 7.94
CA ALA A 120 -2.05 18.85 9.29
C ALA A 120 -1.89 17.65 10.24
N ALA A 121 -2.87 16.72 10.21
CA ALA A 121 -2.82 15.48 11.00
C ALA A 121 -1.61 14.60 10.61
N TRP A 122 -1.33 14.48 9.31
CA TRP A 122 -0.18 13.74 8.81
C TRP A 122 1.15 14.36 9.27
N THR A 123 1.28 15.68 9.18
CA THR A 123 2.48 16.41 9.64
C THR A 123 2.71 16.19 11.14
N TYR A 124 1.66 16.26 11.95
CA TYR A 124 1.72 15.96 13.38
C TYR A 124 2.19 14.52 13.64
N LYS A 125 1.62 13.55 12.91
CA LYS A 125 2.02 12.14 13.00
C LYS A 125 3.50 11.96 12.65
N MET A 126 4.02 12.63 11.63
CA MET A 126 5.44 12.53 11.26
C MET A 126 6.37 13.06 12.36
N ARG A 127 6.04 14.22 12.95
CA ARG A 127 6.80 14.78 14.08
C ARG A 127 6.79 13.85 15.29
N TYR A 128 5.63 13.27 15.61
CA TYR A 128 5.50 12.27 16.66
C TYR A 128 6.38 11.05 16.39
N GLN A 129 6.32 10.48 15.18
CA GLN A 129 7.13 9.31 14.83
C GLN A 129 8.64 9.58 14.91
N VAL A 130 9.10 10.75 14.49
CA VAL A 130 10.51 11.14 14.62
C VAL A 130 10.91 11.29 16.08
N ARG A 131 10.11 12.02 16.88
CA ARG A 131 10.38 12.23 18.30
C ARG A 131 10.52 10.92 19.09
N HIS A 132 9.75 9.90 18.70
CA HIS A 132 9.75 8.59 19.37
C HIS A 132 10.60 7.52 18.65
N GLY A 133 11.34 7.88 17.59
CA GLY A 133 12.21 6.94 16.88
C GLY A 133 11.47 5.84 16.10
N PHE A 134 10.19 6.06 15.75
CA PHE A 134 9.38 5.12 14.97
C PHE A 134 9.48 5.34 13.45
N LEU A 135 10.07 6.45 13.02
CA LEU A 135 10.32 6.72 11.61
C LEU A 135 11.67 6.14 11.19
N SER A 136 11.75 5.52 10.02
CA SER A 136 13.03 5.06 9.48
C SER A 136 13.96 6.24 9.20
N ALA A 137 15.27 6.03 9.36
CA ALA A 137 16.28 7.05 9.11
C ALA A 137 16.20 7.64 7.69
N GLU A 138 15.86 6.80 6.70
CA GLU A 138 15.65 7.23 5.31
C GLU A 138 14.48 8.21 5.19
N ARG A 139 13.31 7.87 5.76
CA ARG A 139 12.13 8.75 5.71
C ARG A 139 12.39 10.05 6.47
N GLU A 140 13.09 10.00 7.59
CA GLU A 140 13.47 11.18 8.36
C GLU A 140 14.39 12.10 7.54
N ALA A 141 15.41 11.54 6.87
CA ALA A 141 16.29 12.29 5.98
C ALA A 141 15.53 12.97 4.84
N VAL A 142 14.54 12.29 4.24
CA VAL A 142 13.67 12.86 3.21
C VAL A 142 12.85 14.04 3.76
N LEU A 143 12.25 13.92 4.94
CA LEU A 143 11.49 15.01 5.55
C LEU A 143 12.35 16.23 5.89
N ARG A 144 13.62 16.03 6.30
CA ARG A 144 14.57 17.13 6.55
C ARG A 144 15.02 17.85 5.28
N ARG A 145 15.05 17.15 4.15
CA ARG A 145 15.43 17.70 2.84
C ARG A 145 14.28 18.42 2.12
N ALA A 146 13.08 18.42 2.70
CA ALA A 146 11.96 19.17 2.14
C ALA A 146 12.28 20.67 2.04
N PRO A 147 11.69 21.41 1.08
CA PRO A 147 12.00 22.82 0.83
C PRO A 147 11.58 23.77 1.98
N PHE A 148 10.93 23.23 3.00
CA PHE A 148 10.53 23.93 4.22
C PHE A 148 10.65 22.99 5.41
N ARG A 149 10.67 23.57 6.62
CA ARG A 149 10.84 22.82 7.86
C ARG A 149 9.59 21.99 8.21
N ILE A 150 9.65 20.69 7.94
CA ILE A 150 8.63 19.71 8.37
C ILE A 150 8.86 19.26 9.82
N LEU A 151 10.11 18.95 10.18
CA LEU A 151 10.54 18.39 11.49
C LEU A 151 11.10 19.45 12.45
#